data_AF-A0A4Y2CY95-F1
#
_entry.id   AF-A0A4Y2CY95-F1
#
_cell.length_a   1.000
_cell.length_b   1.000
_cell.length_c   1.000
_cell.angle_alpha   90.00
_cell.angle_beta   90.00
_cell.angle_gamma   90.00
#
_symmetry.space_group_name_H-M   'P 1'
#
loop_
_entity.id
_entity.type
_entity.pdbx_description
1 polymer ?
#
loop_
_entity_poly.entity_id
_entity_poly.type
_entity_poly.pdbx_seq_one_letter_code
_entity_poly.pdbx_strand_id
1 'polypeptide(L)'
;MWKSLFKFTDERDAIQKKTFTKWLNKHLKKVNRHVDDLFDDLRDGHNLISLLEVLSGELLPRERGRMRFHQLQNVQVALDFLKNRNIRLVNIRPEDIVDGNPKLTLGLIWTIILHFQCSNCWTLCSTG
;
A
#
# COMPACT_ATOMS: atom_id res chain seq x y z
N MET A 1 33.22 -3.64 6.20
CA MET A 1 32.33 -2.77 7.00
C MET A 1 31.02 -2.47 6.26
N TRP A 2 31.01 -2.02 5.01
CA TRP A 2 29.75 -1.69 4.31
C TRP A 2 28.93 -2.91 3.86
N LYS A 3 29.59 -4.03 3.52
CA LYS A 3 28.90 -5.29 3.14
C LYS A 3 27.96 -5.84 4.22
N SER A 4 28.27 -5.67 5.51
CA SER A 4 27.36 -6.12 6.58
C SER A 4 26.22 -5.14 6.82
N LEU A 5 26.43 -3.85 6.58
CA LEU A 5 25.37 -2.84 6.62
C LEU A 5 24.35 -3.09 5.51
N PHE A 6 24.81 -3.35 4.27
CA PHE A 6 23.94 -3.73 3.14
C PHE A 6 23.17 -5.02 3.39
N LYS A 7 23.82 -6.08 3.90
CA LYS A 7 23.11 -7.31 4.29
C LYS A 7 22.02 -7.08 5.33
N PHE A 8 22.31 -6.22 6.32
CA PHE A 8 21.37 -5.95 7.40
C PHE A 8 20.17 -5.10 6.94
N THR A 9 20.38 -4.17 6.01
CA THR A 9 19.27 -3.45 5.37
C THR A 9 18.41 -4.39 4.53
N ASP A 10 19.04 -5.27 3.75
CA ASP A 10 18.32 -6.23 2.90
C ASP A 10 17.48 -7.22 3.74
N GLU A 11 18.02 -7.73 4.84
CA GLU A 11 17.28 -8.61 5.77
C GLU A 11 16.09 -7.89 6.42
N ARG A 12 16.30 -6.65 6.89
CA ARG A 12 15.23 -5.84 7.46
C ARG A 12 14.14 -5.53 6.44
N ASP A 13 14.52 -5.17 5.22
CA ASP A 13 13.59 -4.85 4.14
C ASP A 13 12.82 -6.10 3.68
N ALA A 14 13.47 -7.28 3.65
CA ALA A 14 12.81 -8.54 3.38
C ALA A 14 11.78 -8.92 4.48
N ILE A 15 12.12 -8.70 5.75
CA ILE A 15 11.19 -8.92 6.87
C ILE A 15 10.01 -7.94 6.80
N GLN A 16 10.26 -6.67 6.49
CA GLN A 16 9.21 -5.66 6.30
C GLN A 16 8.30 -6.04 5.14
N LYS A 17 8.87 -6.36 3.96
CA LYS A 17 8.12 -6.83 2.79
C LYS A 17 7.22 -7.99 3.15
N LYS A 18 7.75 -9.02 3.82
CA LYS A 18 6.99 -10.21 4.24
C LYS A 18 5.85 -9.86 5.21
N THR A 19 6.12 -8.97 6.17
CA THR A 19 5.13 -8.55 7.17
C THR A 19 4.00 -7.76 6.51
N PHE A 20 4.34 -6.80 5.66
CA PHE A 20 3.36 -5.99 4.93
C PHE A 20 2.56 -6.82 3.93
N THR A 21 3.20 -7.73 3.21
CA THR A 21 2.50 -8.66 2.29
C THR A 21 1.47 -9.51 3.03
N LYS A 22 1.83 -10.08 4.19
CA LYS A 22 0.88 -10.82 5.04
C LYS A 22 -0.28 -9.93 5.50
N TRP A 23 0.02 -8.70 5.89
CA TRP A 23 -1.00 -7.74 6.32
C TRP A 23 -1.96 -7.41 5.17
N LEU A 24 -1.46 -7.07 3.98
CA LEU A 24 -2.30 -6.85 2.79
C LEU A 24 -3.19 -8.06 2.51
N ASN A 25 -2.61 -9.26 2.45
CA ASN A 25 -3.34 -10.49 2.14
C ASN A 25 -4.43 -10.82 3.18
N LYS A 26 -4.25 -10.44 4.46
CA LYS A 26 -5.30 -10.57 5.49
C LYS A 26 -6.56 -9.78 5.12
N HIS A 27 -6.41 -8.62 4.45
CA HIS A 27 -7.51 -7.77 4.02
C HIS A 27 -8.01 -8.16 2.63
N LEU A 28 -7.10 -8.34 1.65
CA LEU A 28 -7.45 -8.66 0.25
C LEU A 28 -8.17 -10.00 0.08
N LYS A 29 -7.93 -10.98 0.96
CA LYS A 29 -8.69 -12.24 0.94
C LYS A 29 -10.21 -12.06 1.08
N LYS A 30 -10.66 -10.97 1.72
CA LYS A 30 -12.10 -10.65 1.87
C LYS A 30 -12.79 -10.34 0.53
N VAL A 31 -12.01 -9.97 -0.48
CA VAL A 31 -12.45 -9.66 -1.84
C VAL A 31 -11.77 -10.56 -2.87
N ASN A 32 -11.35 -11.77 -2.43
CA ASN A 32 -10.73 -12.80 -3.25
C ASN A 32 -9.52 -12.32 -4.09
N ARG A 33 -8.68 -11.46 -3.50
CA ARG A 33 -7.43 -10.97 -4.09
C ARG A 33 -6.22 -11.42 -3.28
N HIS A 34 -5.08 -11.50 -3.95
CA HIS A 34 -3.81 -11.93 -3.38
C HIS A 34 -2.64 -11.11 -3.95
N VAL A 35 -1.58 -11.01 -3.16
CA VAL A 35 -0.28 -10.42 -3.51
C VAL A 35 0.81 -11.42 -3.15
N ASP A 36 1.56 -11.85 -4.13
CA ASP A 36 2.73 -12.73 -4.00
C ASP A 36 4.01 -11.88 -3.90
N ASP A 37 4.19 -10.93 -4.82
CA ASP A 37 5.27 -9.94 -4.78
C ASP A 37 4.71 -8.53 -4.60
N LEU A 38 4.97 -7.97 -3.41
CA LEU A 38 4.54 -6.61 -3.04
C LEU A 38 4.97 -5.52 -4.04
N PHE A 39 6.13 -5.65 -4.67
CA PHE A 39 6.67 -4.61 -5.55
C PHE A 39 6.18 -4.74 -6.99
N ASP A 40 5.67 -5.91 -7.38
CA ASP A 40 5.10 -6.13 -8.71
C ASP A 40 3.57 -6.07 -8.71
N ASP A 41 2.91 -6.73 -7.75
CA ASP A 41 1.46 -6.89 -7.73
C ASP A 41 0.70 -5.63 -7.30
N LEU A 42 1.40 -4.58 -6.86
CA LEU A 42 0.81 -3.28 -6.54
C LEU A 42 0.91 -2.28 -7.70
N ARG A 43 1.71 -2.58 -8.73
CA ARG A 43 2.06 -1.62 -9.79
C ARG A 43 0.89 -1.21 -10.67
N ASP A 44 -0.11 -2.08 -10.82
CA ASP A 44 -1.30 -1.78 -11.61
C ASP A 44 -2.36 -0.93 -10.86
N GLY A 45 -2.13 -0.69 -9.56
CA GLY A 45 -3.02 0.05 -8.67
C GLY A 45 -4.28 -0.70 -8.22
N HIS A 46 -4.65 -1.83 -8.84
CA HIS A 46 -5.90 -2.50 -8.53
C HIS A 46 -5.93 -3.08 -7.12
N ASN A 47 -4.82 -3.64 -6.66
CA ASN A 47 -4.69 -4.17 -5.29
C ASN A 47 -4.69 -3.06 -4.25
N LEU A 48 -4.09 -1.90 -4.54
CA LEU A 48 -4.16 -0.71 -3.67
C LEU A 48 -5.58 -0.22 -3.51
N ILE A 49 -6.31 -0.05 -4.63
CA ILE A 49 -7.71 0.38 -4.59
C ILE A 49 -8.55 -0.63 -3.79
N SER A 50 -8.39 -1.93 -4.05
CA SER A 50 -9.17 -2.97 -3.35
C SER A 50 -8.89 -2.99 -1.85
N LEU A 51 -7.63 -2.77 -1.46
CA LEU A 51 -7.25 -2.65 -0.06
C LEU A 51 -7.96 -1.46 0.60
N LEU A 52 -7.95 -0.30 -0.03
CA LEU A 52 -8.59 0.91 0.50
C LEU A 52 -10.11 0.76 0.60
N GLU A 53 -10.76 0.14 -0.39
CA GLU A 53 -12.19 -0.17 -0.34
C GLU A 53 -12.50 -1.10 0.84
N VAL A 54 -11.70 -2.15 1.04
CA VAL A 54 -11.88 -3.08 2.18
C VAL A 54 -11.66 -2.41 3.54
N LEU A 55 -10.74 -1.46 3.63
CA LEU A 55 -10.41 -0.78 4.88
C LEU A 55 -11.41 0.33 5.23
N SER A 56 -11.91 1.05 4.22
CA SER A 56 -12.81 2.20 4.41
C SER A 56 -14.29 1.87 4.27
N GLY A 57 -14.64 0.79 3.56
CA GLY A 57 -16.02 0.48 3.18
C GLY A 57 -16.56 1.31 2.01
N GLU A 58 -15.73 2.17 1.39
CA GLU A 58 -16.12 3.02 0.27
C GLU A 58 -15.67 2.41 -1.06
N LEU A 59 -16.46 2.61 -2.13
CA LEU A 59 -16.09 2.18 -3.48
C LEU A 59 -15.29 3.25 -4.18
N LEU A 60 -14.28 2.84 -4.95
CA LEU A 60 -13.38 3.75 -5.65
C LEU A 60 -13.41 3.52 -7.17
N PRO A 61 -13.23 4.59 -7.97
CA PRO A 61 -13.19 4.46 -9.43
C PRO A 61 -11.97 3.64 -9.86
N ARG A 62 -12.12 2.91 -10.97
CA ARG A 62 -11.08 2.03 -11.52
C ARG A 62 -11.03 2.16 -13.04
N GLU A 63 -9.88 2.55 -13.55
CA GLU A 63 -9.59 2.50 -14.97
C GLU A 63 -9.40 1.06 -15.44
N ARG A 64 -10.03 0.73 -16.57
CA ARG A 64 -9.97 -0.59 -17.17
C ARG A 64 -8.96 -0.57 -18.31
N GLY A 65 -7.81 -1.21 -18.12
CA GLY A 65 -6.81 -1.35 -19.17
C GLY A 65 -5.45 -1.77 -18.62
N ARG A 66 -4.55 -2.17 -19.51
CA ARG A 66 -3.22 -2.70 -19.15
C ARG A 66 -2.06 -1.77 -19.51
N MET A 67 -2.34 -0.68 -20.24
CA MET A 67 -1.31 0.31 -20.57
C MET A 67 -0.87 1.06 -19.32
N ARG A 68 0.39 1.52 -19.30
CA ARG A 68 0.99 2.27 -18.20
C ARG A 68 0.14 3.46 -17.73
N PHE A 69 -0.52 4.17 -18.64
CA PHE A 69 -1.36 5.29 -18.24
C PHE A 69 -2.54 4.86 -17.36
N HIS A 70 -3.16 3.69 -17.60
CA HIS A 70 -4.23 3.17 -16.74
C HIS A 70 -3.68 2.81 -15.36
N GLN A 71 -2.48 2.22 -15.30
CA GLN A 71 -1.81 1.89 -14.04
C GLN A 71 -1.54 3.17 -13.23
N LEU A 72 -1.01 4.22 -13.87
CA LEU A 72 -0.78 5.52 -13.26
C LEU A 72 -2.08 6.13 -12.73
N GLN A 73 -3.17 6.07 -13.51
CA GLN A 73 -4.48 6.57 -13.07
C GLN A 73 -5.03 5.77 -11.87
N ASN A 74 -4.96 4.44 -11.91
CA ASN A 74 -5.40 3.61 -10.79
C ASN A 74 -4.60 3.86 -9.51
N VAL A 75 -3.28 4.01 -9.62
CA VAL A 75 -2.45 4.39 -8.47
C VAL A 75 -2.80 5.80 -8.00
N GLN A 76 -2.98 6.76 -8.91
CA GLN A 76 -3.36 8.13 -8.59
C GLN A 76 -4.66 8.18 -7.79
N VAL A 77 -5.69 7.42 -8.17
CA VAL A 77 -6.95 7.28 -7.42
C VAL A 77 -6.68 6.86 -5.97
N ALA A 78 -5.84 5.84 -5.76
CA ALA A 78 -5.50 5.38 -4.43
C ALA A 78 -4.75 6.46 -3.60
N LEU A 79 -3.82 7.18 -4.21
CA LEU A 79 -3.07 8.25 -3.52
C LEU A 79 -3.97 9.45 -3.19
N ASP A 80 -4.85 9.84 -4.09
CA ASP A 80 -5.77 10.96 -3.85
C ASP A 80 -6.83 10.63 -2.81
N PHE A 81 -7.31 9.39 -2.78
CA PHE A 81 -8.16 8.92 -1.69
C PHE A 81 -7.51 9.14 -0.32
N LEU A 82 -6.23 8.80 -0.18
CA LEU A 82 -5.48 9.00 1.06
C LEU A 82 -5.32 10.50 1.37
N LYS A 83 -4.95 11.33 0.39
CA LYS A 83 -4.80 12.78 0.57
C LYS A 83 -6.11 13.46 0.97
N ASN A 84 -7.23 13.02 0.40
CA ASN A 84 -8.57 13.55 0.72
C ASN A 84 -9.00 13.25 2.17
N ARG A 85 -8.36 12.26 2.82
CA ARG A 85 -8.49 11.97 4.26
C ARG A 85 -7.40 12.63 5.11
N ASN A 86 -6.75 13.66 4.58
CA ASN A 86 -5.65 14.39 5.23
C ASN A 86 -4.43 13.53 5.58
N ILE A 87 -4.24 12.39 4.91
CA ILE A 87 -3.06 11.55 5.11
C ILE A 87 -1.90 12.14 4.32
N ARG A 88 -0.78 12.42 5.01
CA ARG A 88 0.40 13.03 4.40
C ARG A 88 1.25 11.96 3.70
N LEU A 89 1.28 12.01 2.37
CA LEU A 89 2.18 11.22 1.53
C LEU A 89 3.42 12.04 1.20
N VAL A 90 4.53 11.78 1.89
CA VAL A 90 5.78 12.53 1.69
C VAL A 90 6.55 11.94 0.52
N ASN A 91 6.63 12.68 -0.59
CA ASN A 91 7.42 12.33 -1.77
C ASN A 91 7.06 10.98 -2.42
N ILE A 92 5.78 10.60 -2.39
CA ILE A 92 5.28 9.41 -3.11
C ILE A 92 4.45 9.88 -4.29
N ARG A 93 4.86 9.48 -5.50
CA ARG A 93 4.14 9.75 -6.75
C ARG A 93 3.62 8.46 -7.37
N PRO A 94 2.64 8.51 -8.30
CA PRO A 94 2.14 7.31 -8.95
C PRO A 94 3.23 6.55 -9.71
N GLU A 95 4.16 7.25 -10.36
CA GLU A 95 5.24 6.65 -11.13
C GLU A 95 6.12 5.75 -10.27
N ASP A 96 6.41 6.17 -9.04
CA ASP A 96 7.22 5.40 -8.10
C ASP A 96 6.63 4.02 -7.80
N ILE A 97 5.30 3.95 -7.72
CA ILE A 97 4.58 2.71 -7.44
C ILE A 97 4.43 1.87 -8.71
N VAL A 98 4.11 2.49 -9.85
CA VAL A 98 4.00 1.80 -11.15
C VAL A 98 5.34 1.25 -11.61
N ASP A 99 6.46 1.87 -11.22
CA ASP A 99 7.82 1.38 -11.47
C ASP A 99 8.30 0.36 -10.44
N GLY A 100 7.52 0.11 -9.38
CA GLY A 100 7.83 -0.89 -8.37
C GLY A 100 8.97 -0.47 -7.44
N ASN A 101 9.14 0.82 -7.17
CA ASN A 101 10.18 1.31 -6.27
C ASN A 101 10.00 0.71 -4.86
N PRO A 102 10.92 -0.16 -4.38
CA PRO A 102 10.70 -0.90 -3.13
C PRO A 102 10.52 0.01 -1.92
N LYS A 103 11.35 1.04 -1.81
CA LYS A 103 11.36 1.96 -0.66
C LYS A 103 10.07 2.77 -0.59
N LEU A 104 9.63 3.32 -1.71
CA LEU A 104 8.41 4.14 -1.76
C LEU A 104 7.14 3.28 -1.67
N THR A 105 7.17 2.06 -2.18
CA THR A 105 6.08 1.09 -2.01
C THR A 105 5.93 0.68 -0.54
N LEU A 106 7.03 0.32 0.14
CA LEU A 106 7.01 0.04 1.59
C LEU A 106 6.52 1.25 2.39
N GLY A 107 7.00 2.46 2.04
CA GLY A 107 6.55 3.70 2.67
C GLY A 107 5.05 3.94 2.53
N LEU A 108 4.48 3.72 1.34
CA LEU A 108 3.05 3.85 1.09
C LEU A 108 2.24 2.87 1.95
N ILE A 109 2.61 1.59 1.94
CA ILE A 109 1.89 0.56 2.71
C ILE A 109 1.99 0.83 4.21
N TRP A 110 3.16 1.25 4.69
CA TRP A 110 3.34 1.67 6.08
C TRP A 110 2.39 2.83 6.46
N THR A 111 2.29 3.86 5.63
CA THR A 111 1.36 4.98 5.86
C THR A 111 -0.09 4.50 5.94
N ILE A 112 -0.52 3.58 5.06
CA ILE A 112 -1.87 3.00 5.09
C ILE A 112 -2.09 2.21 6.39
N ILE A 113 -1.14 1.35 6.77
CA ILE A 113 -1.21 0.56 8.01
C ILE A 113 -1.37 1.47 9.22
N LEU A 114 -0.50 2.47 9.37
CA LEU A 114 -0.55 3.41 10.48
C LEU A 114 -1.92 4.10 10.57
N HIS A 115 -2.44 4.59 9.45
CA HIS A 115 -3.71 5.30 9.46
C HIS A 115 -4.88 4.40 9.87
N PHE A 116 -5.02 3.22 9.27
CA PHE A 116 -6.19 2.35 9.48
C PHE A 116 -6.09 1.44 10.71
N GLN A 117 -4.89 1.10 11.18
CA GLN A 117 -4.76 0.30 12.41
C GLN A 117 -4.72 1.16 13.67
N CYS A 118 -4.05 2.33 13.64
CA CYS A 118 -4.03 3.19 14.81
C CYS A 118 -5.39 3.85 15.03
N SER A 119 -6.06 4.33 13.98
CA SER A 119 -7.41 4.92 14.12
C SER A 119 -8.39 3.97 14.81
N ASN A 120 -8.38 2.69 14.45
CA ASN A 120 -9.26 1.70 15.08
C ASN A 120 -8.91 1.46 16.57
N CYS A 121 -7.63 1.55 16.95
CA CYS A 121 -7.22 1.47 18.34
C CYS A 121 -7.76 2.65 19.15
N TRP A 122 -7.66 3.87 18.60
CA TRP A 122 -8.20 5.07 19.24
C TRP A 122 -9.73 5.03 19.37
N THR A 123 -10.45 4.57 18.34
CA THR A 123 -11.92 4.46 18.39
C THR A 123 -12.38 3.47 19.46
N LEU A 124 -11.72 2.31 19.59
CA LEU A 124 -12.04 1.32 20.62
C LEU A 124 -11.72 1.81 22.04
N CYS A 125 -10.66 2.59 22.23
CA CYS A 125 -10.32 3.18 23.53
C CYS A 125 -11.21 4.37 23.92
N SER A 126 -11.88 5.03 22.96
CA SER A 126 -12.75 6.19 23.22
C SER A 126 -14.18 5.82 23.59
N THR A 127 -14.56 4.55 23.40
CA THR A 127 -15.90 3.99 23.69
C THR A 127 -15.90 3.06 24.91
N GLY A 128 -14.82 3.06 25.69
CA GLY A 128 -14.66 2.26 26.91
C GLY A 128 -14.77 3.09 28.17
#